data_AF-A0A4R9EQI5-F1
#
_entry.id   AF-A0A4R9EQI5-F1
#
_cell.length_a   1.000
_cell.length_b   1.000
_cell.length_c   1.000
_cell.angle_alpha   90.00
_cell.angle_beta   90.00
_cell.angle_gamma   90.00
#
_symmetry.space_group_name_H-M   'P 1'
#
loop_
_entity.id
_entity.type
_entity.pdbx_description
1 polymer ?
#
loop_
_entity_poly.entity_id
_entity_poly.type
_entity_poly.pdbx_seq_one_letter_code
_entity_poly.pdbx_strand_id
1 'polypeptide(L)'
;MPSTRTFYYGHAPVRVRVLDGEVLWFLRDLAAAVGVRLPSGHLDAVLPGIGTTRQAWAVALRAGCGAPDAFQTWLDKVAALLLAPPTVRPAPSVPRPRLTPAQGTAHGRQSSNQAPAPYARLVQP
;
A
#
# COMPACT_ATOMS: atom_id res chain seq x y z
N MET A 1 -14.44 -2.67 -1.04
CA MET A 1 -14.17 -3.23 0.30
C MET A 1 -13.19 -2.33 1.04
N PRO A 2 -13.41 -2.01 2.31
CA PRO A 2 -12.50 -1.12 3.03
C PRO A 2 -11.22 -1.88 3.37
N SER A 3 -10.09 -1.39 2.85
CA SER A 3 -8.79 -2.07 2.95
C SER A 3 -8.06 -1.64 4.23
N THR A 4 -7.67 -2.61 5.04
CA THR A 4 -6.77 -2.39 6.18
C THR A 4 -5.32 -2.53 5.71
N ARG A 5 -4.48 -1.55 6.05
CA ARG A 5 -3.03 -1.54 5.79
C ARG A 5 -2.28 -1.45 7.11
N THR A 6 -1.05 -1.93 7.14
CA THR A 6 -0.18 -1.85 8.33
C THR A 6 0.95 -0.88 8.07
N PHE A 7 1.17 0.05 8.98
CA PHE A 7 2.30 0.97 9.02
C PHE A 7 3.09 0.74 10.31
N TYR A 8 4.35 1.16 10.34
CA TYR A 8 5.19 1.00 11.52
C TYR A 8 5.53 2.36 12.13
N TYR A 9 5.36 2.47 13.44
CA TYR A 9 5.90 3.56 14.25
C TYR A 9 7.02 2.98 15.11
N GLY A 10 8.27 3.37 14.83
CA GLY A 10 9.44 2.64 15.34
C GLY A 10 9.41 1.18 14.87
N HIS A 11 9.32 0.24 15.82
CA HIS A 11 9.24 -1.20 15.55
C HIS A 11 7.83 -1.78 15.70
N ALA A 12 6.86 -0.96 16.12
CA ALA A 12 5.52 -1.44 16.43
C ALA A 12 4.59 -1.35 15.21
N PRO A 13 3.89 -2.44 14.84
CA PRO A 13 2.93 -2.42 13.76
C PRO A 13 1.64 -1.72 14.19
N VAL A 14 1.12 -0.84 13.34
CA VAL A 14 -0.14 -0.12 13.51
C VAL A 14 -1.02 -0.38 12.30
N ARG A 15 -2.18 -0.98 12.55
CA ARG A 15 -3.20 -1.13 11.50
C ARG A 15 -3.95 0.18 11.31
N VAL A 16 -4.23 0.48 10.05
CA VAL A 16 -4.92 1.68 9.59
C VAL A 16 -5.90 1.28 8.49
N ARG A 17 -7.08 1.87 8.50
CA ARG A 17 -8.14 1.60 7.54
C ARG A 17 -8.61 2.91 6.95
N VAL A 18 -8.95 2.92 5.67
CA VAL A 18 -9.65 4.05 5.05
C VAL A 18 -11.12 3.66 4.88
N LEU A 19 -12.01 4.51 5.39
CA LEU A 19 -13.45 4.36 5.24
C LEU A 19 -14.03 5.73 4.85
N ASP A 20 -14.69 5.82 3.70
CA ASP A 20 -15.33 7.06 3.20
C ASP A 20 -14.40 8.29 3.17
N GLY A 21 -13.11 8.08 2.84
CA GLY A 21 -12.11 9.15 2.80
C GLY A 21 -11.55 9.55 4.17
N GLU A 22 -11.99 8.89 5.25
CA GLU A 22 -11.47 9.10 6.60
C GLU A 22 -10.42 8.03 6.94
N VAL A 23 -9.34 8.46 7.59
CA VAL A 23 -8.28 7.58 8.07
C VAL A 23 -8.60 7.14 9.49
N LEU A 24 -8.82 5.83 9.64
CA LEU A 24 -9.22 5.18 10.88
C LEU A 24 -8.07 4.33 11.43
N TRP A 25 -7.75 4.54 12.70
CA TRP A 25 -6.61 3.98 13.39
C TRP A 25 -7.05 2.96 14.43
N PHE A 26 -6.38 1.81 14.47
CA PHE A 26 -6.58 0.86 15.56
C PHE A 26 -5.88 1.38 16.83
N LEU A 27 -6.65 1.94 17.75
CA LEU A 27 -6.14 2.64 18.93
C LEU A 27 -5.33 1.73 19.85
N ARG A 28 -5.64 0.43 19.89
CA ARG A 28 -4.84 -0.57 20.63
C ARG A 28 -3.42 -0.69 20.07
N ASP A 29 -3.28 -0.71 18.75
CA ASP A 29 -1.97 -0.85 18.11
C ASP A 29 -1.15 0.44 18.32
N LEU A 30 -1.80 1.61 18.22
CA LEU A 30 -1.18 2.90 18.52
C LEU A 30 -0.71 2.99 19.96
N ALA A 31 -1.55 2.58 20.91
CA ALA A 31 -1.20 2.56 22.31
C ALA A 31 0.03 1.68 22.58
N ALA A 32 0.06 0.47 22.00
CA ALA A 32 1.23 -0.38 22.06
C ALA A 32 2.47 0.28 21.43
N ALA A 33 2.30 0.98 20.30
CA ALA A 33 3.39 1.64 19.59
C ALA A 33 4.02 2.81 20.36
N VAL A 34 3.23 3.54 21.15
CA VAL A 34 3.74 4.62 22.01
C VAL A 34 4.03 4.15 23.44
N GLY A 35 3.95 2.84 23.71
CA GLY A 35 4.33 2.23 24.98
C GLY A 35 3.32 2.41 26.11
N VAL A 36 2.05 2.63 25.78
CA VAL A 36 1.02 2.98 26.76
C VAL A 36 -0.09 1.95 26.83
N ARG A 37 -0.63 1.77 28.04
CA ARG A 37 -1.79 0.91 28.27
C ARG A 37 -3.05 1.77 28.21
N LEU A 38 -3.92 1.49 27.25
CA LEU A 38 -5.24 2.12 27.23
C LEU A 38 -6.03 1.70 28.48
N PRO A 39 -6.61 2.65 29.22
CA PRO A 39 -7.53 2.30 30.29
C PRO A 39 -8.72 1.53 29.71
N SER A 40 -9.17 0.51 30.43
CA SER A 40 -10.39 -0.22 30.11
C SER A 40 -11.59 0.71 30.34
N GLY A 41 -11.94 1.51 29.35
CA GLY A 41 -13.01 2.49 29.45
C GLY A 41 -13.17 3.25 28.13
N HIS A 42 -14.42 3.56 27.79
CA HIS A 42 -14.84 4.23 26.56
C HIS A 42 -13.85 5.32 26.13
N LEU A 43 -13.04 5.01 25.11
CA LEU A 43 -12.51 6.05 24.25
C LEU A 43 -13.71 6.48 23.41
N ASP A 44 -13.97 7.79 23.34
CA ASP A 44 -14.84 8.38 22.31
C ASP A 44 -14.20 8.07 20.95
N ALA A 45 -14.48 6.88 20.45
CA ALA A 45 -13.87 6.25 19.30
C ALA A 45 -15.01 5.96 18.32
N VAL A 46 -14.75 6.17 17.02
CA VAL A 46 -15.75 5.94 15.96
C VAL A 46 -16.30 4.52 16.02
N LEU A 47 -15.46 3.55 16.40
CA LEU A 47 -15.84 2.18 16.75
C LEU A 47 -15.02 1.72 17.97
N PRO A 48 -15.43 0.68 18.70
CA PRO A 48 -14.64 0.12 19.80
C PRO A 48 -13.19 -0.18 19.36
N GLY A 49 -12.24 0.58 19.88
CA GLY A 49 -10.81 0.43 19.56
C GLY A 49 -10.36 1.00 18.21
N ILE A 50 -11.20 1.75 17.49
CA ILE A 50 -10.84 2.43 16.23
C ILE A 50 -11.21 3.91 16.31
N GLY A 51 -10.28 4.81 16.02
CA GLY A 51 -10.52 6.25 16.04
C GLY A 51 -9.93 7.01 14.87
N THR A 52 -10.36 8.25 14.69
CA THR A 52 -9.80 9.18 13.69
C THR A 52 -8.38 9.61 14.04
N THR A 53 -7.68 10.27 13.12
CA THR A 53 -6.34 10.84 13.38
C THR A 53 -6.33 11.75 14.61
N ARG A 54 -7.39 12.55 14.81
CA ARG A 54 -7.54 13.41 15.99
C ARG A 54 -7.70 12.60 17.28
N GLN A 55 -8.48 11.52 17.26
CA GLN A 55 -8.67 10.65 18.43
C GLN A 55 -7.39 9.88 18.76
N ALA A 56 -6.69 9.38 17.74
CA ALA A 56 -5.37 8.75 17.86
C ALA A 56 -4.36 9.69 18.53
N TRP A 57 -4.31 10.94 18.09
CA TRP A 57 -3.47 11.97 18.69
C TRP A 57 -3.82 12.23 20.16
N ALA A 58 -5.11 12.43 20.46
CA ALA A 58 -5.58 12.67 21.82
C ALA A 58 -5.26 11.51 22.77
N VAL A 59 -5.33 10.26 22.29
CA VAL A 59 -4.92 9.07 23.06
C VAL A 59 -3.44 9.12 23.39
N ALA A 60 -2.57 9.42 22.42
CA ALA A 60 -1.14 9.49 22.65
C ALA A 60 -0.76 10.60 23.64
N LEU A 61 -1.40 11.77 23.55
CA LEU A 61 -1.20 12.86 24.52
C LEU A 61 -1.62 12.47 25.93
N ARG A 62 -2.84 11.95 26.10
CA ARG A 62 -3.36 11.53 27.42
C ARG A 62 -2.51 10.44 28.06
N ALA A 63 -1.89 9.62 27.24
CA ALA A 63 -1.12 8.49 27.69
C ALA A 63 0.36 8.82 27.96
N GLY A 64 0.79 10.07 27.75
CA GLY A 64 2.15 10.51 28.03
C GLY A 64 3.16 10.04 26.99
N CYS A 65 2.80 10.08 25.70
CA CYS A 65 3.72 9.78 24.61
C CYS A 65 5.02 10.60 24.76
N GLY A 66 6.16 9.92 24.84
CA GLY A 66 7.46 10.56 25.07
C GLY A 66 7.99 11.40 23.89
N ALA A 67 7.33 11.36 22.73
CA ALA A 67 7.71 12.11 21.54
C ALA A 67 6.46 12.58 20.75
N PRO A 68 5.70 13.54 21.30
CA PRO A 68 4.43 13.97 20.73
C PRO A 68 4.59 14.50 19.29
N ASP A 69 5.58 15.36 19.01
CA ASP A 69 5.75 15.97 17.68
C ASP A 69 6.12 14.93 16.59
N ALA A 70 6.99 13.98 16.93
CA ALA A 70 7.39 12.90 16.03
C ALA A 70 6.21 11.97 15.72
N PHE A 71 5.38 11.70 16.71
CA PHE A 71 4.19 10.89 16.56
C PHE A 71 3.12 11.59 15.70
N GLN A 72 2.87 12.89 15.93
CA GLN A 72 1.95 13.67 15.11
C GLN A 72 2.41 13.73 13.65
N THR A 73 3.69 14.02 13.42
CA THR A 73 4.28 14.05 12.08
C THR A 73 4.12 12.70 11.36
N TRP A 74 4.28 11.60 12.10
CA TRP A 74 4.07 10.26 11.55
C TRP A 74 2.61 9.99 11.20
N LEU A 75 1.67 10.35 12.07
CA LEU A 75 0.23 10.24 11.80
C LEU A 75 -0.15 11.00 10.51
N ASP A 76 0.30 12.24 10.38
CA ASP A 76 0.02 13.09 9.22
C ASP A 76 0.60 12.52 7.94
N LYS A 77 1.84 12.00 7.99
CA LYS A 77 2.49 11.37 6.84
C LYS A 77 1.72 10.14 6.35
N VAL A 78 1.31 9.27 7.27
CA VAL A 78 0.53 8.07 6.91
C VAL A 78 -0.84 8.45 6.38
N ALA A 79 -1.51 9.44 6.99
CA ALA A 79 -2.79 9.93 6.49
C ALA A 79 -2.63 10.48 5.06
N ALA A 80 -1.61 11.29 4.78
CA ALA A 80 -1.32 11.79 3.45
C ALA A 80 -1.06 10.66 2.44
N LEU A 81 -0.29 9.62 2.81
CA LEU A 81 -0.04 8.46 1.93
C LEU A 81 -1.31 7.64 1.62
N LEU A 82 -2.24 7.59 2.56
CA LEU A 82 -3.50 6.86 2.41
C LEU A 82 -4.55 7.63 1.60
N LEU A 83 -4.55 8.96 1.72
CA LEU A 83 -5.46 9.86 1.03
C LEU A 83 -4.92 10.36 -0.31
N ALA A 84 -3.62 10.17 -0.58
CA ALA A 84 -3.02 10.51 -1.86
C ALA A 84 -3.75 9.75 -2.99
N PRO A 85 -4.14 10.45 -4.08
CA PRO A 85 -4.66 9.78 -5.25
C PRO A 85 -3.63 8.77 -5.76
N PRO A 86 -4.07 7.62 -6.31
CA PRO A 86 -3.15 6.67 -6.91
C PRO A 86 -2.34 7.41 -7.96
N THR A 87 -1.02 7.48 -7.76
CA THR A 87 -0.13 8.02 -8.77
C THR A 87 -0.25 7.11 -9.98
N VAL A 88 -1.02 7.54 -10.99
CA VAL A 88 -1.08 6.86 -12.28
C VAL A 88 0.35 6.91 -12.82
N ARG A 89 1.09 5.83 -12.66
CA ARG A 89 2.39 5.69 -13.30
C ARG A 89 2.09 5.66 -14.80
N PRO A 90 2.56 6.64 -15.60
CA PRO A 90 2.41 6.54 -17.04
C PRO A 90 2.99 5.20 -17.46
N ALA A 91 2.20 4.40 -18.18
CA ALA A 91 2.71 3.17 -18.75
C ALA A 91 3.97 3.54 -19.55
N PRO A 92 5.10 2.83 -19.37
CA PRO A 92 6.25 3.05 -20.22
C PRO A 92 5.77 2.92 -21.67
N SER A 93 5.89 4.00 -22.45
CA SER A 93 5.56 3.98 -23.86
C SER A 93 6.46 2.95 -24.52
N VAL A 94 5.97 1.74 -24.68
CA VAL A 94 6.63 0.73 -25.50
C VAL A 94 6.69 1.33 -26.90
N PRO A 95 7.89 1.52 -27.49
CA PRO A 95 7.99 1.94 -28.87
C PRO A 95 7.28 0.89 -29.71
N ARG A 96 6.11 1.22 -30.26
CA ARG A 96 5.40 0.36 -31.19
C ARG A 96 6.34 0.13 -32.39
N PRO A 97 6.76 -1.12 -32.69
CA PRO A 97 7.56 -1.38 -33.88
C PRO A 97 6.79 -0.87 -35.09
N ARG A 98 7.39 0.06 -35.82
CA ARG A 98 6.84 0.56 -37.07
C ARG A 98 6.94 -0.61 -38.06
N LEU A 99 5.80 -1.22 -38.41
CA LEU A 99 5.73 -2.19 -39.49
C LEU A 99 6.12 -1.47 -40.77
N THR A 100 7.33 -1.72 -41.26
CA THR A 100 7.77 -1.39 -42.61
C THR A 100 6.85 -2.14 -43.58
N PRO A 101 6.23 -1.48 -44.58
CA PRO A 101 5.61 -2.23 -45.67
C PRO A 101 6.73 -2.97 -46.41
N ALA A 102 6.69 -4.30 -46.34
CA ALA A 102 7.55 -5.14 -47.14
C ALA A 102 7.23 -4.90 -48.61
N GLN A 103 8.18 -4.31 -49.35
CA GLN A 103 8.21 -4.40 -50.80
C GLN A 103 8.35 -5.88 -51.18
N GLY A 104 7.21 -6.52 -51.44
CA GLY A 104 7.20 -7.76 -52.19
C GLY A 104 7.62 -7.44 -53.62
N THR A 105 8.69 -8.08 -54.09
CA THR A 105 8.70 -8.97 -55.26
C THR A 105 10.16 -9.29 -55.58
N ALA A 106 10.59 -10.52 -55.33
CA ALA A 106 11.37 -11.33 -56.28
C ALA A 106 11.99 -12.56 -55.60
N HIS A 107 11.69 -13.73 -56.17
CA HIS A 107 12.50 -14.97 -56.18
C HIS A 107 12.68 -15.66 -54.82
N GLY A 108 12.29 -16.92 -54.60
CA GLY A 108 12.32 -18.06 -55.49
C GLY A 108 13.03 -19.20 -54.73
N ARG A 109 12.41 -20.38 -54.69
CA ARG A 109 12.98 -21.71 -54.37
C ARG A 109 13.44 -22.06 -52.93
N GLN A 110 12.69 -23.03 -52.39
CA GLN A 110 13.09 -24.37 -51.92
C GLN A 110 13.87 -24.59 -50.60
N SER A 111 13.37 -25.65 -49.92
CA SER A 111 14.02 -26.59 -48.97
C SER A 111 14.16 -26.14 -47.51
N SER A 112 13.35 -26.68 -46.59
CA SER A 112 13.46 -28.01 -45.92
C SER A 112 14.49 -28.04 -44.79
N ASN A 113 14.02 -28.09 -43.53
CA ASN A 113 14.43 -29.07 -42.50
C ASN A 113 13.78 -28.83 -41.12
N GLN A 114 12.74 -29.61 -40.83
CA GLN A 114 12.50 -30.47 -39.66
C GLN A 114 13.27 -30.23 -38.32
N ALA A 115 12.51 -29.81 -37.28
CA ALA A 115 12.34 -30.32 -35.87
C ALA A 115 13.58 -30.72 -34.99
N PRO A 116 13.55 -30.58 -33.62
CA PRO A 116 12.45 -30.96 -32.73
C PRO A 116 12.16 -30.08 -31.48
N ALA A 117 11.00 -30.33 -30.85
CA ALA A 117 10.64 -29.88 -29.50
C ALA A 117 11.53 -30.58 -28.43
N PRO A 118 11.64 -30.09 -27.16
CA PRO A 118 10.61 -30.39 -26.16
C PRO A 118 10.47 -29.40 -24.98
N TYR A 119 9.34 -29.55 -24.26
CA TYR A 119 9.12 -29.28 -22.84
C TYR A 119 10.21 -28.52 -22.03
N ALA A 120 9.83 -27.36 -21.50
CA ALA A 120 10.27 -26.94 -20.17
C ALA A 120 9.05 -26.48 -19.36
N ARG A 121 8.73 -27.31 -18.37
CA ARG A 121 7.73 -27.15 -17.29
C ARG A 121 8.32 -26.24 -16.19
N LEU A 122 7.47 -25.85 -15.22
CA LEU A 122 7.77 -25.35 -13.85
C LEU A 122 7.99 -23.80 -13.76
N VAL A 123 7.44 -22.97 -12.84
CA VAL A 123 6.89 -23.12 -11.46
C VAL A 123 6.00 -21.89 -11.09
N GLN A 124 4.85 -22.13 -10.40
CA GLN A 124 4.17 -21.36 -9.31
C GLN A 124 3.53 -19.96 -9.47
N PRO A 125 2.67 -19.52 -8.51
CA PRO A 125 2.20 -20.20 -7.27
C PRO A 125 0.81 -20.84 -7.33
#